data_AF-A0A1M3QZG6-F1
#
_entry.id   AF-A0A1M3QZG6-F1
#
_cell.length_a   1.000
_cell.length_b   1.000
_cell.length_c   1.000
_cell.angle_alpha   90.00
_cell.angle_beta   90.00
_cell.angle_gamma   90.00
#
_symmetry.space_group_name_H-M   'P 1'
#
loop_
_entity.id
_entity.type
_entity.pdbx_description
1 polymer ?
#
loop_
_entity_poly.entity_id
_entity_poly.type
_entity_poly.pdbx_seq_one_letter_code
_entity_poly.pdbx_strand_id
1 'polypeptide(L)'
;MSSPSPRKRFHKPCHLPNNIGKHFFEGLEAVFGDFHLHDFRETLNLWLHAALASEQSAYANGGEREDLMDFVQHLHRLTEAFCIIHAGTPAQQSIPASTKGLLANANRPFYLSEAEQGNPHQEIEQFRQAFRYSYAKAELMDLLEGVITYNGAKEIARADLVMFYRHLLYLVRLVYRMDERMICEIA
;
A
#
# COMPACT_ATOMS: atom_id res chain seq x y z
N MET A 1 -12.09 45.42 26.81
CA MET A 1 -12.38 44.30 25.90
C MET A 1 -11.15 43.41 25.85
N SER A 2 -11.21 42.24 26.48
CA SER A 2 -10.07 41.31 26.52
C SER A 2 -10.02 40.53 25.20
N SER A 3 -8.92 40.65 24.47
CA SER A 3 -8.67 39.92 23.24
C SER A 3 -8.71 38.41 23.52
N PRO A 4 -9.48 37.60 22.75
CA PRO A 4 -9.50 36.15 22.94
C PRO A 4 -8.11 35.59 22.67
N SER A 5 -7.60 34.76 23.59
CA SER A 5 -6.33 34.08 23.41
C SER A 5 -6.38 33.18 22.18
N PRO A 6 -5.31 33.11 21.37
CA PRO A 6 -5.31 32.32 20.15
C PRO A 6 -5.48 30.84 20.51
N ARG A 7 -6.57 30.23 20.01
CA ARG A 7 -6.84 28.81 20.20
C ARG A 7 -5.73 27.98 19.54
N LYS A 8 -5.02 27.19 20.35
CA LYS A 8 -4.07 26.18 19.84
C LYS A 8 -4.82 25.18 18.97
N ARG A 9 -4.44 25.08 17.69
CA ARG A 9 -5.06 24.14 16.75
C ARG A 9 -4.74 22.71 17.18
N PHE A 10 -5.74 21.84 17.17
CA PHE A 10 -5.53 20.42 17.37
C PHE A 10 -4.82 19.85 16.15
N HIS A 11 -3.61 19.31 16.36
CA HIS A 11 -2.86 18.63 15.31
C HIS A 11 -3.26 17.15 15.34
N LYS A 12 -3.94 16.69 14.28
CA LYS A 12 -4.24 15.27 14.11
C LYS A 12 -2.91 14.51 13.96
N PRO A 13 -2.69 13.41 14.69
CA PRO A 13 -1.54 12.55 14.44
C PRO A 13 -1.60 12.07 13.00
N CYS A 14 -0.56 12.37 12.21
CA CYS A 14 -0.39 11.71 10.92
C CYS A 14 0.22 10.33 11.21
N HIS A 15 -0.55 9.28 11.00
CA HIS A 15 -0.10 7.90 11.22
C HIS A 15 1.02 7.49 10.26
N LEU A 16 1.13 8.13 9.09
CA LEU A 16 2.17 7.87 8.10
C LEU A 16 3.12 9.07 7.97
N PRO A 17 4.46 8.85 8.00
CA PRO A 17 5.44 9.91 7.98
C PRO A 17 5.51 10.60 6.60
N ASN A 18 5.59 11.93 6.60
CA ASN A 18 5.73 12.71 5.36
C ASN A 18 7.17 12.71 4.81
N ASN A 19 8.15 12.48 5.68
CA ASN A 19 9.58 12.40 5.35
C ASN A 19 10.02 10.93 5.31
N ILE A 20 10.01 10.36 4.11
CA ILE A 20 10.21 8.93 3.88
C ILE A 20 11.63 8.47 4.20
N GLY A 21 12.66 9.28 3.88
CA GLY A 21 14.05 8.82 4.00
C GLY A 21 14.50 8.52 5.43
N LYS A 22 14.02 9.28 6.42
CA LYS A 22 14.40 9.07 7.84
C LYS A 22 13.50 8.09 8.60
N HIS A 23 12.34 7.78 8.05
CA HIS A 23 11.26 7.06 8.75
C HIS A 23 10.70 5.92 7.89
N PHE A 24 11.57 5.30 7.08
CA PHE A 24 11.18 4.21 6.17
C PHE A 24 10.56 3.05 6.94
N PHE A 25 11.29 2.52 7.93
CA PHE A 25 10.81 1.39 8.74
C PHE A 25 9.61 1.76 9.61
N GLU A 26 9.59 2.96 10.21
CA GLU A 26 8.43 3.43 10.99
C GLU A 26 7.15 3.50 10.15
N GLY A 27 7.26 3.91 8.88
CA GLY A 27 6.11 3.94 8.00
C GLY A 27 5.69 2.56 7.50
N LEU A 28 6.63 1.63 7.29
CA LEU A 28 6.28 0.23 7.04
C LEU A 28 5.61 -0.42 8.25
N GLU A 29 6.09 -0.12 9.47
CA GLU A 29 5.48 -0.57 10.71
C GLU A 29 4.06 -0.04 10.87
N ALA A 30 3.83 1.25 10.57
CA ALA A 30 2.48 1.80 10.53
C ALA A 30 1.61 1.08 9.48
N VAL A 31 2.15 0.80 8.29
CA VAL A 31 1.37 0.13 7.23
C VAL A 31 0.96 -1.29 7.61
N PHE A 32 1.93 -2.10 8.05
CA PHE A 32 1.71 -3.52 8.35
C PHE A 32 1.22 -3.76 9.78
N GLY A 33 1.17 -2.73 10.61
CA GLY A 33 0.44 -2.71 11.87
C GLY A 33 -1.06 -2.53 11.68
N ASP A 34 -1.48 -1.79 10.64
CA ASP A 34 -2.89 -1.55 10.32
C ASP A 34 -3.48 -2.63 9.39
N PHE A 35 -2.68 -3.23 8.51
CA PHE A 35 -3.14 -4.24 7.53
C PHE A 35 -2.15 -5.40 7.36
N HIS A 36 -2.64 -6.65 7.43
CA HIS A 36 -1.86 -7.82 7.05
C HIS A 36 -1.88 -8.02 5.52
N LEU A 37 -0.96 -8.84 4.97
CA LEU A 37 -0.95 -9.11 3.52
C LEU A 37 -2.26 -9.73 3.04
N HIS A 38 -2.88 -10.59 3.84
CA HIS A 38 -4.19 -11.13 3.51
C HIS A 38 -5.24 -10.03 3.33
N ASP A 39 -5.27 -9.05 4.24
CA ASP A 39 -6.22 -7.93 4.19
C ASP A 39 -5.96 -7.05 2.96
N PHE A 40 -4.68 -6.76 2.68
CA PHE A 40 -4.28 -6.05 1.46
C PHE A 40 -4.78 -6.77 0.21
N ARG A 41 -4.57 -8.08 0.14
CA ARG A 41 -4.96 -8.88 -1.03
C ARG A 41 -6.47 -8.88 -1.24
N GLU A 42 -7.24 -9.17 -0.19
CA GLU A 42 -8.71 -9.19 -0.27
C GLU A 42 -9.26 -7.81 -0.63
N THR A 43 -8.72 -6.75 0.00
CA THR A 43 -9.18 -5.38 -0.22
C THR A 43 -8.81 -4.87 -1.62
N LEU A 44 -7.59 -5.10 -2.10
CA LEU A 44 -7.19 -4.74 -3.47
C LEU A 44 -8.02 -5.49 -4.52
N ASN A 45 -8.28 -6.78 -4.33
CA ASN A 45 -9.12 -7.55 -5.25
C ASN A 45 -10.58 -7.07 -5.24
N LEU A 46 -11.09 -6.70 -4.08
CA LEU A 46 -12.40 -6.06 -3.96
C LEU A 46 -12.43 -4.72 -4.70
N TRP A 47 -11.39 -3.90 -4.55
CA TRP A 47 -11.29 -2.59 -5.19
C TRP A 47 -11.20 -2.71 -6.71
N LEU A 48 -10.37 -3.63 -7.22
CA LEU A 48 -10.27 -3.93 -8.64
C LEU A 48 -11.64 -4.33 -9.21
N HIS A 49 -12.32 -5.25 -8.54
CA HIS A 49 -13.66 -5.67 -8.97
C HIS A 49 -14.65 -4.50 -9.00
N ALA A 50 -14.67 -3.68 -7.95
CA ALA A 50 -15.56 -2.52 -7.86
C ALA A 50 -15.29 -1.49 -8.97
N ALA A 51 -14.02 -1.16 -9.22
CA ALA A 51 -13.64 -0.21 -10.25
C ALA A 51 -13.97 -0.71 -11.66
N LEU A 52 -13.74 -1.99 -11.96
CA LEU A 52 -14.08 -2.60 -13.25
C LEU A 52 -15.60 -2.71 -13.48
N ALA A 53 -16.38 -2.84 -12.41
CA ALA A 53 -17.83 -2.97 -12.46
C ALA A 53 -18.57 -1.63 -12.31
N SER A 54 -17.88 -0.54 -11.96
CA SER A 54 -18.47 0.78 -11.85
C SER A 54 -18.73 1.38 -13.23
N GLU A 55 -19.94 1.88 -13.46
CA GLU A 55 -20.32 2.56 -14.72
C GLU A 55 -19.65 3.92 -14.88
N GLN A 56 -19.15 4.50 -13.78
CA GLN A 56 -18.55 5.83 -13.74
C GLN A 56 -17.02 5.78 -13.60
N SER A 57 -16.40 4.61 -13.77
CA SER A 57 -14.95 4.49 -13.68
C SER A 57 -14.23 4.98 -14.94
N ALA A 58 -12.93 5.24 -14.80
CA ALA A 58 -12.05 5.59 -15.90
C ALA A 58 -11.79 4.43 -16.88
N TYR A 59 -12.33 3.22 -16.62
CA TYR A 59 -11.99 1.98 -17.30
C TYR A 59 -13.11 1.53 -18.26
N ALA A 60 -13.41 2.38 -19.24
CA ALA A 60 -14.54 2.23 -20.14
C ALA A 60 -14.30 1.17 -21.23
N ASN A 61 -13.05 1.01 -21.69
CA ASN A 61 -12.70 0.07 -22.75
C ASN A 61 -11.81 -1.09 -22.26
N GLY A 62 -11.59 -2.09 -23.13
CA GLY A 62 -10.82 -3.29 -22.79
C GLY A 62 -9.37 -3.01 -22.40
N GLY A 63 -8.69 -2.11 -23.11
CA GLY A 63 -7.28 -1.79 -22.84
C GLY A 63 -7.09 -1.12 -21.49
N GLU A 64 -7.92 -0.14 -21.14
CA GLU A 64 -7.89 0.52 -19.82
C GLU A 64 -8.11 -0.47 -18.67
N ARG A 65 -8.94 -1.50 -18.89
CA ARG A 65 -9.19 -2.55 -17.90
C ARG A 65 -8.00 -3.49 -17.74
N GLU A 66 -7.34 -3.84 -18.84
CA GLU A 66 -6.09 -4.63 -18.83
C GLU A 66 -4.98 -3.87 -18.11
N ASP A 67 -4.80 -2.59 -18.42
CA ASP A 67 -3.82 -1.72 -17.74
C ASP A 67 -4.06 -1.66 -16.22
N LEU A 68 -5.33 -1.54 -15.79
CA LEU A 68 -5.67 -1.57 -14.36
C LEU A 68 -5.37 -2.93 -13.72
N MET A 69 -5.68 -4.03 -14.40
CA MET A 69 -5.40 -5.39 -13.90
C MET A 69 -3.90 -5.59 -13.71
N ASP A 70 -3.10 -5.19 -14.70
CA ASP A 70 -1.64 -5.25 -14.65
C ASP A 70 -1.10 -4.36 -13.51
N PHE A 71 -1.61 -3.14 -13.37
CA PHE A 71 -1.23 -2.24 -12.29
C PHE A 71 -1.56 -2.82 -10.90
N VAL A 72 -2.75 -3.37 -10.71
CA VAL A 72 -3.15 -4.01 -9.44
C VAL A 72 -2.32 -5.27 -9.16
N GLN A 73 -1.98 -6.05 -10.17
CA GLN A 73 -1.07 -7.19 -10.01
C GLN A 73 0.32 -6.75 -9.52
N HIS A 74 0.86 -5.68 -10.10
CA HIS A 74 2.11 -5.08 -9.65
C HIS A 74 2.01 -4.49 -8.23
N LEU A 75 0.87 -3.91 -7.84
CA LEU A 75 0.64 -3.45 -6.47
C LEU A 75 0.64 -4.61 -5.47
N HIS A 76 0.04 -5.75 -5.79
CA HIS A 76 0.08 -6.94 -4.93
C HIS A 76 1.52 -7.44 -4.72
N ARG A 77 2.32 -7.50 -5.79
CA ARG A 77 3.74 -7.88 -5.68
C ARG A 77 4.53 -6.88 -4.84
N LEU A 78 4.23 -5.59 -5.00
CA LEU A 78 4.85 -4.51 -4.25
C LEU A 78 4.54 -4.59 -2.75
N THR A 79 3.29 -4.86 -2.37
CA THR A 79 2.90 -5.00 -0.95
C THR A 79 3.61 -6.19 -0.31
N GLU A 80 3.72 -7.32 -1.01
CA GLU A 80 4.46 -8.50 -0.54
C GLU A 80 5.96 -8.21 -0.36
N ALA A 81 6.59 -7.56 -1.34
CA ALA A 81 8.00 -7.17 -1.24
C ALA A 81 8.27 -6.30 -0.01
N PHE A 82 7.45 -5.28 0.22
CA PHE A 82 7.59 -4.43 1.41
C PHE A 82 7.30 -5.17 2.71
N CYS A 83 6.36 -6.13 2.73
CA CYS A 83 6.09 -6.94 3.92
C CYS A 83 7.28 -7.83 4.28
N ILE A 84 7.96 -8.40 3.29
CA ILE A 84 9.17 -9.22 3.51
C ILE A 84 10.29 -8.34 4.10
N ILE A 85 10.52 -7.16 3.53
CA ILE A 85 11.50 -6.19 4.06
C ILE A 85 11.15 -5.81 5.50
N HIS A 86 9.88 -5.53 5.79
CA HIS A 86 9.40 -5.22 7.14
C HIS A 86 9.62 -6.38 8.12
N ALA A 87 9.31 -7.62 7.71
CA ALA A 87 9.50 -8.81 8.53
C ALA A 87 10.98 -9.08 8.87
N GLY A 88 11.92 -8.60 8.05
CA GLY A 88 13.36 -8.67 8.29
C GLY A 88 13.86 -7.72 9.39
N THR A 89 13.06 -6.76 9.84
CA THR A 89 13.49 -5.75 10.82
C THR A 89 13.72 -6.32 12.23
N PRO A 90 14.62 -5.74 13.03
CA PRO A 90 14.86 -6.19 14.41
C PRO A 90 13.60 -6.17 15.29
N ALA A 91 12.71 -5.20 15.07
CA ALA A 91 11.43 -5.10 15.77
C ALA A 91 10.57 -6.35 15.52
N GLN A 92 10.44 -6.79 14.27
CA GLN A 92 9.65 -7.97 13.91
C GLN A 92 10.32 -9.28 14.34
N GLN A 93 11.65 -9.34 14.38
CA GLN A 93 12.38 -10.51 14.87
C GLN A 93 12.21 -10.72 16.39
N SER A 94 11.91 -9.66 17.14
CA SER A 94 11.70 -9.70 18.59
C SER A 94 10.30 -10.18 19.03
N ILE A 95 9.38 -10.41 18.08
CA ILE A 95 8.01 -10.85 18.37
C ILE A 95 7.99 -12.28 18.94
N PRO A 96 7.19 -12.54 19.99
CA PRO A 96 7.06 -13.89 20.58
C PRO A 96 6.66 -14.95 19.55
N ALA A 97 7.21 -16.16 19.69
CA ALA A 97 6.95 -17.27 18.77
C ALA A 97 5.45 -17.63 18.65
N SER A 98 4.68 -17.47 19.73
CA SER A 98 3.23 -17.68 19.75
C SER A 98 2.47 -16.72 18.82
N THR A 99 2.90 -15.47 18.75
CA THR A 99 2.32 -14.45 17.86
C THR A 99 2.84 -14.61 16.43
N LYS A 100 4.10 -15.07 16.27
CA LYS A 100 4.74 -15.26 14.97
C LYS A 100 4.01 -16.27 14.09
N GLY A 101 3.47 -17.35 14.66
CA GLY A 101 2.72 -18.36 13.90
C GLY A 101 1.42 -17.83 13.28
N LEU A 102 0.67 -17.00 14.03
CA LEU A 102 -0.56 -16.38 13.53
C LEU A 102 -0.25 -15.35 12.43
N LEU A 103 0.76 -14.51 12.66
CA LEU A 103 1.20 -13.51 11.69
C LEU A 103 1.78 -14.14 10.42
N ALA A 104 2.48 -15.27 10.53
CA ALA A 104 3.06 -15.96 9.37
C ALA A 104 1.99 -16.41 8.36
N ASN A 105 0.81 -16.82 8.83
CA ASN A 105 -0.29 -17.20 7.94
C ASN A 105 -0.93 -15.97 7.29
N ALA A 106 -1.17 -14.90 8.06
CA ALA A 106 -1.78 -13.66 7.55
C ALA A 106 -0.85 -12.89 6.60
N ASN A 107 0.47 -13.02 6.79
CA ASN A 107 1.51 -12.38 6.00
C ASN A 107 2.24 -13.35 5.07
N ARG A 108 1.57 -14.42 4.63
CA ARG A 108 2.15 -15.36 3.66
C ARG A 108 2.13 -14.74 2.26
N PRO A 109 3.29 -14.58 1.58
CA PRO A 109 3.33 -14.16 0.18
C PRO A 109 2.64 -15.17 -0.74
N PHE A 110 2.00 -14.68 -1.79
CA PHE A 110 1.25 -15.42 -2.79
C PHE A 110 1.64 -15.05 -4.21
N TYR A 111 1.95 -13.77 -4.46
CA TYR A 111 2.29 -13.26 -5.79
C TYR A 111 3.78 -13.27 -6.10
N LEU A 112 4.63 -13.39 -5.07
CA LEU A 112 6.07 -13.58 -5.21
C LEU A 112 6.44 -15.07 -5.08
N SER A 113 7.17 -15.58 -6.06
CA SER A 113 7.83 -16.88 -6.01
C SER A 113 8.93 -16.92 -4.94
N GLU A 114 9.37 -18.10 -4.53
CA GLU A 114 10.44 -18.25 -3.53
C GLU A 114 11.73 -17.52 -3.93
N ALA A 115 12.06 -17.50 -5.23
CA ALA A 115 13.22 -16.78 -5.75
C ALA A 115 13.05 -15.26 -5.62
N GLU A 116 11.87 -14.72 -5.93
CA GLU A 116 11.56 -13.28 -5.82
C GLU A 116 11.49 -12.84 -4.36
N GLN A 117 10.99 -13.70 -3.46
CA GLN A 117 11.01 -13.46 -2.02
C GLN A 117 12.43 -13.36 -1.46
N GLY A 118 13.41 -14.03 -2.08
CA GLY A 118 14.82 -13.89 -1.75
C GLY A 118 15.45 -12.56 -2.18
N ASN A 119 14.78 -11.80 -3.07
CA ASN A 119 15.22 -10.50 -3.55
C ASN A 119 14.06 -9.50 -3.71
N PRO A 120 13.38 -9.10 -2.61
CA PRO A 120 12.21 -8.22 -2.68
C PRO A 120 12.53 -6.82 -3.23
N HIS A 121 13.80 -6.40 -3.19
CA HIS A 121 14.22 -5.12 -3.77
C HIS A 121 14.11 -5.11 -5.29
N GLN A 122 14.35 -6.24 -5.95
CA GLN A 122 14.19 -6.36 -7.40
C GLN A 122 12.73 -6.16 -7.81
N GLU A 123 11.78 -6.58 -6.97
CA GLU A 123 10.34 -6.36 -7.21
C GLU A 123 9.93 -4.90 -7.08
N ILE A 124 10.52 -4.18 -6.11
CA ILE A 124 10.34 -2.72 -5.99
C ILE A 124 10.88 -2.01 -7.23
N GLU A 125 12.04 -2.43 -7.73
CA GLU A 125 12.64 -1.84 -8.93
C GLU A 125 11.84 -2.17 -10.20
N GLN A 126 11.31 -3.39 -10.33
CA GLN A 126 10.41 -3.76 -11.42
C GLN A 126 9.15 -2.87 -11.44
N PHE A 127 8.54 -2.60 -10.27
CA PHE A 127 7.41 -1.66 -10.19
C PHE A 127 7.80 -0.26 -10.68
N ARG A 128 8.97 0.23 -10.25
CA ARG A 128 9.49 1.55 -10.64
C ARG A 128 9.77 1.66 -12.15
N GLN A 129 10.19 0.56 -12.78
CA GLN A 129 10.45 0.51 -14.21
C GLN A 129 9.17 0.42 -15.03
N ALA A 130 8.18 -0.34 -14.55
CA ALA A 130 6.89 -0.50 -15.21
C ALA A 130 6.08 0.79 -15.21
N PHE A 131 6.10 1.55 -14.11
CA PHE A 131 5.24 2.72 -13.95
C PHE A 131 6.03 3.98 -13.64
N ARG A 132 5.57 5.12 -14.16
CA ARG A 132 6.03 6.44 -13.69
C ARG A 132 5.27 6.80 -12.43
N TYR A 133 5.91 7.53 -11.51
CA TYR A 133 5.25 7.98 -10.27
C TYR A 133 3.94 8.74 -10.52
N SER A 134 3.91 9.62 -11.53
CA SER A 134 2.71 10.37 -11.88
C SER A 134 1.57 9.47 -12.35
N TYR A 135 1.90 8.41 -13.11
CA TYR A 135 0.95 7.40 -13.56
C TYR A 135 0.43 6.60 -12.37
N ALA A 136 1.32 5.98 -11.58
CA ALA A 136 0.92 5.17 -10.42
C ALA A 136 0.07 5.95 -9.40
N LYS A 137 0.33 7.25 -9.24
CA LYS A 137 -0.47 8.14 -8.40
C LYS A 137 -1.85 8.42 -8.99
N ALA A 138 -1.95 8.64 -10.30
CA ALA A 138 -3.22 8.85 -11.00
C ALA A 138 -4.07 7.57 -10.97
N GLU A 139 -3.47 6.43 -11.31
CA GLU A 139 -4.12 5.12 -11.32
C GLU A 139 -4.71 4.74 -9.96
N LEU A 140 -3.98 5.01 -8.86
CA LEU A 140 -4.52 4.84 -7.49
C LEU A 140 -5.71 5.74 -7.19
N MET A 141 -5.76 6.95 -7.75
CA MET A 141 -6.88 7.87 -7.58
C MET A 141 -8.10 7.39 -8.38
N ASP A 142 -7.88 6.99 -9.63
CA ASP A 142 -8.93 6.51 -10.52
C ASP A 142 -9.53 5.18 -10.01
N LEU A 143 -8.69 4.31 -9.45
CA LEU A 143 -9.12 3.12 -8.71
C LEU A 143 -10.01 3.50 -7.51
N LEU A 144 -9.59 4.46 -6.67
CA LEU A 144 -10.39 4.91 -5.53
C LEU A 144 -11.73 5.53 -5.98
N GLU A 145 -11.74 6.33 -7.05
CA GLU A 145 -12.96 6.91 -7.61
C GLU A 145 -13.92 5.82 -8.09
N GLY A 146 -13.42 4.81 -8.81
CA GLY A 146 -14.19 3.64 -9.22
C GLY A 146 -14.82 2.92 -8.03
N VAL A 147 -14.10 2.78 -6.93
CA VAL A 147 -14.59 2.16 -5.68
C VAL A 147 -15.66 3.01 -4.99
N ILE A 148 -15.49 4.34 -4.95
CA ILE A 148 -16.45 5.26 -4.31
C ILE A 148 -17.76 5.32 -5.10
N THR A 149 -17.67 5.33 -6.43
CA THR A 149 -18.81 5.43 -7.35
C THR A 149 -19.53 4.10 -7.55
N TYR A 150 -18.93 2.98 -7.16
CA TYR A 150 -19.54 1.67 -7.25
C TYR A 150 -20.85 1.60 -6.45
N ASN A 151 -21.92 1.23 -7.17
CA ASN A 151 -23.29 1.12 -6.66
C ASN A 151 -23.88 -0.29 -6.88
N GLY A 152 -23.04 -1.28 -7.20
CA GLY A 152 -23.46 -2.66 -7.43
C GLY A 152 -23.72 -3.44 -6.15
N ALA A 153 -24.01 -4.74 -6.30
CA ALA A 153 -24.49 -5.59 -5.20
C ALA A 153 -23.42 -5.97 -4.16
N LYS A 154 -22.13 -5.86 -4.47
CA LYS A 154 -21.06 -6.24 -3.55
C LYS A 154 -20.83 -5.13 -2.53
N GLU A 155 -21.04 -5.40 -1.25
CA GLU A 155 -20.81 -4.39 -0.23
C GLU A 155 -19.34 -4.02 -0.11
N ILE A 156 -19.06 -2.72 -0.03
CA ILE A 156 -17.72 -2.17 0.18
C ILE A 156 -17.73 -1.39 1.48
N ALA A 157 -16.85 -1.76 2.40
CA ALA A 157 -16.69 -1.06 3.66
C ALA A 157 -16.16 0.37 3.43
N ARG A 158 -17.05 1.36 3.53
CA ARG A 158 -16.70 2.77 3.25
C ARG A 158 -15.84 3.42 4.34
N ALA A 159 -15.85 2.87 5.55
CA ALA A 159 -15.16 3.45 6.71
C ALA A 159 -13.64 3.57 6.50
N ASP A 160 -13.05 2.59 5.82
CA ASP A 160 -11.59 2.46 5.72
C ASP A 160 -11.01 2.84 4.35
N LEU A 161 -11.86 3.32 3.42
CA LEU A 161 -11.43 3.60 2.04
C LEU A 161 -10.25 4.58 1.98
N VAL A 162 -10.40 5.70 2.69
CA VAL A 162 -9.36 6.73 2.72
C VAL A 162 -8.11 6.23 3.43
N MET A 163 -8.27 5.38 4.45
CA MET A 163 -7.14 4.82 5.17
C MET A 163 -6.36 3.86 4.27
N PHE A 164 -7.03 2.91 3.62
CA PHE A 164 -6.41 1.97 2.69
C PHE A 164 -5.72 2.67 1.51
N TYR A 165 -6.39 3.65 0.89
CA TYR A 165 -5.78 4.47 -0.16
C TYR A 165 -4.49 5.16 0.31
N ARG A 166 -4.49 5.72 1.53
CA ARG A 166 -3.29 6.37 2.08
C ARG A 166 -2.13 5.41 2.29
N HIS A 167 -2.41 4.17 2.64
CA HIS A 167 -1.42 3.11 2.78
C HIS A 167 -0.82 2.73 1.42
N LEU A 168 -1.65 2.46 0.41
CA LEU A 168 -1.19 2.20 -0.95
C LEU A 168 -0.37 3.36 -1.51
N LEU A 169 -0.86 4.59 -1.37
CA LEU A 169 -0.15 5.78 -1.80
C LEU A 169 1.19 5.95 -1.07
N TYR A 170 1.26 5.60 0.21
CA TYR A 170 2.50 5.62 0.96
C TYR A 170 3.52 4.62 0.41
N LEU A 171 3.11 3.37 0.17
CA LEU A 171 3.97 2.34 -0.44
C LEU A 171 4.46 2.77 -1.83
N VAL A 172 3.57 3.29 -2.70
CA VAL A 172 3.98 3.83 -4.00
C VAL A 172 4.97 4.98 -3.82
N ARG A 173 4.75 5.90 -2.87
CA ARG A 173 5.71 6.99 -2.60
C ARG A 173 7.05 6.48 -2.08
N LEU A 174 7.09 5.38 -1.34
CA LEU A 174 8.34 4.75 -0.92
C LEU A 174 9.16 4.35 -2.14
N VAL A 175 8.56 3.66 -3.11
CA VAL A 175 9.24 3.20 -4.33
C VAL A 175 10.04 4.32 -5.00
N TYR A 176 9.48 5.52 -5.14
CA TYR A 176 10.17 6.62 -5.86
C TYR A 176 11.00 7.53 -4.96
N ARG A 177 11.06 7.27 -3.65
CA ARG A 177 11.89 8.02 -2.71
C ARG A 177 13.00 7.21 -2.08
N MET A 178 12.99 5.89 -2.24
CA MET A 178 14.14 5.05 -1.93
C MET A 178 15.30 5.44 -2.85
N ASP A 179 16.34 6.05 -2.29
CA ASP A 179 17.60 6.23 -3.00
C ASP A 179 18.42 4.92 -2.97
N GLU A 180 19.47 4.84 -3.78
CA GLU A 180 20.35 3.66 -3.81
C GLU A 180 21.04 3.41 -2.45
N ARG A 181 21.20 4.44 -1.61
CA ARG A 181 21.89 4.32 -0.30
C ARG A 181 21.00 3.62 0.72
N MET A 182 19.70 3.90 0.74
CA MET A 182 18.72 3.18 1.55
C MET A 182 18.62 1.71 1.15
N ILE A 183 18.86 1.35 -0.11
CA ILE A 183 18.87 -0.05 -0.53
C ILE A 183 20.11 -0.77 0.05
N CYS A 184 21.27 -0.11 0.06
CA CYS A 184 22.50 -0.68 0.63
C CYS A 184 22.52 -0.75 2.16
N GLU A 185 21.78 0.10 2.88
CA GLU A 185 21.69 0.05 4.35
C GLU A 185 20.77 -1.08 4.86
N ILE A 186 19.96 -1.66 3.96
CA ILE A 186 18.95 -2.68 4.28
C ILE A 186 19.37 -4.08 3.79
N ALA A 187 20.26 -4.16 2.80
CA ALA A 187 20.84 -5.41 2.26
C ALA A 187 22.02 -5.93 3.10
#